data_AF-A0A819ZQ74-F1
#
_entry.id   AF-A0A819ZQ74-F1
#
_cell.length_a   1.000
_cell.length_b   1.000
_cell.length_c   1.000
_cell.angle_alpha   90.00
_cell.angle_beta   90.00
_cell.angle_gamma   90.00
#
_symmetry.space_group_name_H-M   'P 1'
#
loop_
_entity.id
_entity.type
_entity.pdbx_description
1 polymer ?
#
loop_
_entity_poly.entity_id
_entity_poly.type
_entity_poly.pdbx_seq_one_letter_code
_entity_poly.pdbx_strand_id
1 'polypeptide(L)'
;TMVLNPYNIYFNTDSTWERITCSESTLFLSTFGQNPFIAEFNFYPSIHFQRRYQSEIISHENEMINDIKYSDNNLGIIIENGLTNQSHLEVRSMKSFECIWMIVLGQGWGYRCSLFNHRCWITVDRYNHRCIYILNDGTLIKTENYSSKPFNVISWGKHQLVIRTMQTLNIHECE
;
A
#
# COMPACT_ATOMS: atom_id res chain seq x y z
N THR A 1 -10.77 6.15 -29.96
CA THR A 1 -10.31 4.91 -29.30
C THR A 1 -8.99 5.21 -28.64
N MET A 2 -8.86 5.01 -27.33
CA MET A 2 -7.58 5.17 -26.64
C MET A 2 -6.71 3.96 -26.99
N VAL A 3 -5.60 4.18 -27.71
CA VAL A 3 -4.64 3.13 -28.02
C VAL A 3 -3.62 3.10 -26.88
N LEU A 4 -3.63 2.02 -26.10
CA LEU A 4 -2.63 1.76 -25.09
C LEU A 4 -1.43 1.09 -25.76
N ASN A 5 -0.36 1.85 -26.00
CA ASN A 5 0.91 1.27 -26.45
C ASN A 5 1.68 0.78 -25.21
N PRO A 6 1.97 -0.53 -25.08
CA PRO A 6 2.69 -1.03 -23.93
C PRO A 6 4.14 -0.56 -23.97
N TYR A 7 4.62 -0.02 -22.84
CA TYR A 7 6.03 0.19 -22.58
C TYR A 7 6.48 -0.84 -21.56
N ASN A 8 7.37 -1.75 -21.96
CA ASN A 8 7.91 -2.76 -21.07
C ASN A 8 9.19 -2.25 -20.40
N ILE A 9 9.22 -2.30 -19.08
CA ILE A 9 10.43 -2.04 -18.29
C ILE A 9 10.95 -3.40 -17.84
N TYR A 10 12.16 -3.76 -18.27
CA TYR A 10 12.82 -4.99 -17.89
C TYR A 10 13.75 -4.73 -16.71
N PHE A 11 13.63 -5.54 -15.67
CA PHE A 11 14.44 -5.44 -14.46
C PHE A 11 15.35 -6.66 -14.37
N ASN A 12 16.65 -6.44 -14.15
CA ASN A 12 17.60 -7.51 -13.88
C ASN A 12 17.65 -7.76 -12.36
N THR A 13 16.59 -8.37 -11.83
CA THR A 13 16.48 -8.74 -10.42
C THR A 13 15.86 -10.12 -10.30
N ASP A 14 16.40 -10.93 -9.39
CA ASP A 14 15.85 -12.25 -9.08
C ASP A 14 14.55 -12.16 -8.23
N SER A 15 14.18 -10.95 -7.79
CA SER A 15 12.99 -10.70 -6.97
C SER A 15 11.75 -10.44 -7.84
N THR A 16 10.59 -10.96 -7.42
CA THR A 16 9.32 -10.67 -8.07
C THR A 16 8.74 -9.34 -7.60
N TRP A 17 8.34 -8.50 -8.55
CA TRP A 17 7.57 -7.29 -8.29
C TRP A 17 6.14 -7.67 -7.90
N GLU A 18 5.65 -7.12 -6.80
CA GLU A 18 4.37 -7.56 -6.20
C GLU A 18 3.38 -6.41 -6.04
N ARG A 19 3.86 -5.20 -5.70
CA ARG A 19 3.01 -4.04 -5.47
C ARG A 19 3.50 -2.82 -6.23
N ILE A 20 2.54 -1.97 -6.53
CA ILE A 20 2.68 -0.79 -7.36
C ILE A 20 1.79 0.31 -6.81
N THR A 21 2.33 1.53 -6.81
CA THR A 21 1.57 2.76 -6.61
C THR A 21 2.27 3.88 -7.36
N CYS A 22 1.57 4.97 -7.65
CA CYS A 22 2.18 6.11 -8.31
C CYS A 22 1.66 7.45 -7.77
N SER A 23 2.48 8.47 -7.94
CA SER A 23 2.05 9.87 -7.97
C SER A 23 1.76 10.26 -9.43
N GLU A 24 1.55 11.55 -9.69
CA GLU A 24 1.43 12.08 -11.05
C GLU A 24 2.72 11.92 -11.88
N SER A 25 3.88 11.94 -11.23
CA SER A 25 5.19 11.97 -11.89
C SER A 25 6.07 10.76 -11.62
N THR A 26 5.70 9.94 -10.64
CA THR A 26 6.60 8.95 -10.05
C THR A 26 5.90 7.62 -9.84
N LEU A 27 6.54 6.54 -10.25
CA LEU A 27 6.13 5.16 -10.02
C LEU A 27 6.92 4.56 -8.86
N PHE A 28 6.23 3.87 -7.97
CA PHE A 28 6.82 3.08 -6.91
C PHE A 28 6.48 1.61 -7.12
N LEU A 29 7.49 0.76 -7.09
CA LEU A 29 7.36 -0.69 -7.17
C LEU A 29 7.98 -1.31 -5.93
N SER A 30 7.31 -2.27 -5.30
CA SER A 30 7.93 -3.08 -4.25
C SER A 30 8.11 -4.53 -4.69
N THR A 31 9.18 -5.13 -4.21
CA THR A 31 9.38 -6.58 -4.26
C THR A 31 8.72 -7.26 -3.07
N PHE A 32 8.53 -8.58 -3.19
CA PHE A 32 8.02 -9.45 -2.13
C PHE A 32 9.08 -10.46 -1.70
N GLY A 33 8.91 -11.00 -0.50
CA GLY A 33 9.79 -12.04 0.05
C GLY A 33 10.88 -11.47 0.96
N GLN A 34 12.00 -12.18 1.03
CA GLN A 34 13.14 -11.79 1.88
C GLN A 34 13.85 -10.56 1.32
N ASN A 35 14.25 -9.66 2.22
CA ASN A 35 14.93 -8.40 1.90
C ASN A 35 14.16 -7.55 0.87
N PRO A 36 12.86 -7.25 1.13
CA PRO A 36 12.06 -6.49 0.19
C PRO A 36 12.65 -5.09 0.00
N PHE A 37 12.47 -4.52 -1.18
CA PHE A 37 12.89 -3.15 -1.47
C PHE A 37 11.81 -2.42 -2.24
N ILE A 38 11.86 -1.08 -2.20
CA ILE A 38 11.00 -0.21 -3.00
C ILE A 38 11.87 0.52 -4.02
N ALA A 39 11.52 0.43 -5.29
CA ALA A 39 12.16 1.16 -6.37
C ALA A 39 11.26 2.31 -6.83
N GLU A 40 11.88 3.47 -7.07
CA GLU A 40 11.27 4.71 -7.50
C GLU A 40 11.71 5.04 -8.93
N PHE A 41 10.74 5.37 -9.79
CA PHE A 41 10.98 5.75 -11.18
C PHE A 41 10.24 7.04 -11.49
N ASN A 42 10.89 7.96 -12.19
CA ASN A 42 10.21 9.13 -12.74
C ASN A 42 9.64 8.83 -14.11
N PHE A 43 8.47 9.37 -14.44
CA PHE A 43 7.84 9.22 -15.75
C PHE A 43 8.34 10.24 -16.78
N TYR A 44 8.70 11.44 -16.35
CA TYR A 44 8.96 12.57 -17.23
C TYR A 44 10.43 13.02 -17.17
N PRO A 45 11.05 13.37 -18.32
CA PRO A 45 10.51 13.27 -19.70
C PRO A 45 10.50 11.84 -20.28
N SER A 46 11.13 10.90 -19.60
CA SER A 46 11.16 9.47 -19.94
C SER A 46 11.17 8.65 -18.66
N ILE A 47 10.72 7.40 -18.75
CA ILE A 47 10.74 6.49 -17.62
C ILE A 47 12.19 6.14 -17.28
N HIS A 48 12.66 6.56 -16.11
CA HIS A 48 13.99 6.22 -15.64
C HIS A 48 13.99 5.92 -14.14
N PHE A 49 14.86 4.99 -13.76
CA PHE A 49 15.12 4.68 -12.36
C PHE A 49 15.70 5.90 -11.65
N GLN A 50 15.10 6.26 -10.52
CA GLN A 50 15.54 7.38 -9.70
C GLN A 50 16.32 6.87 -8.49
N ARG A 51 15.74 5.94 -7.72
CA ARG A 51 16.36 5.41 -6.50
C ARG A 51 15.73 4.10 -6.03
N ARG A 52 16.43 3.44 -5.12
CA ARG A 52 16.00 2.21 -4.45
C ARG A 52 16.14 2.38 -2.93
N TYR A 53 15.06 2.12 -2.22
CA TYR A 53 14.99 2.03 -0.77
C TYR A 53 15.21 0.57 -0.38
N GLN A 54 16.30 0.27 0.32
CA GLN A 54 16.69 -1.09 0.68
C GLN A 54 15.91 -1.59 1.90
N SER A 55 15.92 -2.91 2.09
CA SER A 55 15.20 -3.57 3.17
C SER A 55 15.58 -3.05 4.55
N GLU A 56 16.86 -2.74 4.80
CA GLU A 56 17.34 -2.30 6.11
C GLU A 56 16.72 -0.96 6.55
N ILE A 57 16.17 -0.20 5.60
CA ILE A 57 15.48 1.06 5.83
C ILE A 57 13.97 0.84 6.00
N ILE A 58 13.42 -0.19 5.33
CA ILE A 58 11.97 -0.41 5.23
C ILE A 58 11.48 -1.38 6.31
N SER A 59 12.20 -2.47 6.53
CA SER A 59 11.70 -3.63 7.28
C SER A 59 12.81 -4.30 8.09
N HIS A 60 12.40 -5.02 9.14
CA HIS A 60 13.28 -5.84 9.96
C HIS A 60 13.40 -7.28 9.43
N GLU A 61 14.18 -8.10 10.14
CA GLU A 61 14.31 -9.51 9.83
C GLU A 61 12.94 -10.22 9.86
N ASN A 62 12.67 -11.05 8.85
CA ASN A 62 11.41 -11.77 8.64
C ASN A 62 10.20 -10.91 8.29
N GLU A 63 10.39 -9.61 8.07
CA GLU A 63 9.33 -8.72 7.60
C GLU A 63 9.30 -8.63 6.08
N MET A 64 8.08 -8.53 5.53
CA MET A 64 7.84 -8.41 4.11
C MET A 64 6.84 -7.29 3.82
N ILE A 65 6.98 -6.64 2.66
CA ILE A 65 6.05 -5.62 2.19
C ILE A 65 4.81 -6.30 1.62
N ASN A 66 3.66 -6.07 2.23
CA ASN A 66 2.38 -6.64 1.82
C ASN A 66 1.61 -5.70 0.88
N ASP A 67 1.72 -4.39 1.08
CA ASP A 67 1.09 -3.35 0.24
C ASP A 67 1.86 -2.02 0.28
N ILE A 68 1.74 -1.22 -0.79
CA ILE A 68 2.23 0.16 -0.84
C ILE A 68 1.18 1.08 -1.46
N LYS A 69 1.04 2.30 -0.92
CA LYS A 69 0.15 3.34 -1.45
C LYS A 69 0.73 4.73 -1.29
N TYR A 70 0.89 5.42 -2.41
CA TYR A 70 1.29 6.82 -2.45
C TYR A 70 0.07 7.70 -2.24
N SER A 71 0.20 8.72 -1.40
CA SER A 71 -0.79 9.78 -1.27
C SER A 71 -0.20 11.01 -0.58
N ASP A 72 -0.47 12.21 -1.11
CA ASP A 72 -0.07 13.51 -0.55
C ASP A 72 1.40 13.60 -0.11
N ASN A 73 2.32 13.19 -0.98
CA ASN A 73 3.77 13.13 -0.70
C ASN A 73 4.17 12.19 0.45
N ASN A 74 3.30 11.25 0.81
CA ASN A 74 3.58 10.18 1.74
C ASN A 74 3.41 8.82 1.06
N LEU A 75 4.05 7.82 1.62
CA LEU A 75 3.92 6.42 1.22
C LEU A 75 3.45 5.61 2.41
N GLY A 76 2.22 5.11 2.32
CA GLY A 76 1.71 4.07 3.21
C GLY A 76 2.32 2.74 2.81
N ILE A 77 2.88 2.02 3.78
CA ILE A 77 3.53 0.73 3.59
C ILE A 77 2.93 -0.22 4.62
N ILE A 78 2.35 -1.32 4.15
CA ILE A 78 1.93 -2.41 5.03
C ILE A 78 3.05 -3.42 5.09
N ILE A 79 3.52 -3.68 6.30
CA ILE A 79 4.60 -4.62 6.59
C ILE A 79 4.03 -5.75 7.43
N GLU A 80 4.36 -6.99 7.05
CA GLU A 80 3.93 -8.21 7.72
C GLU A 80 5.15 -8.99 8.20
N ASN A 81 5.16 -9.36 9.47
CA ASN A 81 6.18 -10.27 10.01
C ASN A 81 5.77 -11.72 9.72
N GLY A 82 6.54 -12.42 8.88
CA GLY A 82 6.23 -13.78 8.44
C GLY A 82 6.36 -14.86 9.52
N LEU A 83 6.94 -14.56 10.68
CA LEU A 83 7.01 -15.50 11.80
C LEU A 83 5.84 -15.33 12.77
N THR A 84 5.44 -14.10 13.06
CA THR A 84 4.40 -13.80 14.06
C THR A 84 3.02 -13.54 13.44
N ASN A 85 2.95 -13.40 12.11
CA ASN A 85 1.80 -12.89 11.35
C ASN A 85 1.31 -11.53 11.82
N GLN A 86 2.12 -10.78 12.57
CA GLN A 86 1.79 -9.44 13.01
C GLN A 86 2.03 -8.49 11.84
N SER A 87 1.03 -7.66 11.53
CA SER A 87 1.15 -6.62 10.53
C SER A 87 1.08 -5.24 11.17
N HIS A 88 1.74 -4.28 10.53
CA HIS A 88 1.64 -2.87 10.86
C HIS A 88 1.57 -2.02 9.59
N LEU A 89 0.96 -0.85 9.70
CA LEU A 89 0.96 0.17 8.66
C LEU A 89 1.93 1.27 9.11
N GLU A 90 2.89 1.58 8.25
CA GLU A 90 3.73 2.76 8.37
C GLU A 90 3.33 3.79 7.33
N VAL A 91 3.43 5.07 7.69
CA VAL A 91 3.36 6.16 6.72
C VAL A 91 4.68 6.91 6.74
N ARG A 92 5.35 6.95 5.59
CA ARG A 92 6.66 7.57 5.42
C ARG A 92 6.59 8.81 4.55
N SER A 93 7.38 9.82 4.88
CA SER A 93 7.54 11.03 4.07
C SER A 93 8.27 10.71 2.78
N MET A 94 7.77 11.08 1.61
CA MET A 94 8.53 10.86 0.36
C MET A 94 9.75 11.77 0.21
N LYS A 95 9.84 12.84 1.01
CA LYS A 95 10.98 13.75 0.98
C LYS A 95 12.21 13.16 1.68
N SER A 96 12.04 12.62 2.89
CA SER A 96 13.13 12.06 3.71
C SER A 96 13.11 10.55 3.82
N PHE A 97 12.01 9.90 3.45
CA PHE A 97 11.71 8.49 3.67
C PHE A 97 11.68 8.07 5.15
N GLU A 98 11.62 9.04 6.06
CA GLU A 98 11.43 8.83 7.49
C GLU A 98 9.99 8.43 7.77
N CYS A 99 9.83 7.53 8.75
CA CYS A 99 8.53 7.14 9.28
C CYS A 99 7.92 8.31 10.06
N ILE A 100 6.76 8.78 9.60
CA ILE A 100 5.98 9.84 10.25
C ILE A 100 5.22 9.25 11.44
N TRP A 101 4.57 8.11 11.21
CA TRP A 101 3.90 7.32 12.24
C TRP A 101 3.75 5.86 11.80
N MET A 102 3.51 5.00 12.77
CA MET A 102 3.25 3.58 12.58
C MET A 102 2.13 3.14 13.53
N ILE A 103 1.29 2.22 13.07
CA ILE A 103 0.29 1.54 13.89
C ILE A 103 0.29 0.03 13.65
N VAL A 104 0.23 -0.73 14.74
CA VAL A 104 0.05 -2.18 14.71
C VAL A 104 -1.39 -2.51 14.33
N LEU A 105 -1.57 -3.29 13.26
CA LEU A 105 -2.87 -3.75 12.75
C LEU A 105 -3.32 -5.05 13.46
N GLY A 106 -2.37 -5.75 14.07
CA GLY A 106 -2.56 -7.03 14.76
C GLY A 106 -2.22 -8.22 13.87
N GLN A 107 -2.61 -9.42 14.31
CA GLN A 107 -2.36 -10.65 13.57
C GLN A 107 -3.33 -10.80 12.40
N GLY A 108 -2.81 -11.17 11.23
CA GLY A 108 -3.59 -11.41 10.02
C GLY A 108 -2.71 -11.37 8.78
N TRP A 109 -3.29 -11.60 7.62
CA TRP A 109 -2.59 -11.56 6.34
C TRP A 109 -3.40 -10.83 5.27
N GLY A 110 -2.73 -10.51 4.16
CA GLY A 110 -3.37 -9.94 2.99
C GLY A 110 -4.02 -8.58 3.27
N TYR A 111 -3.38 -7.80 4.14
CA TYR A 111 -3.80 -6.45 4.43
C TYR A 111 -3.58 -5.56 3.20
N ARG A 112 -4.55 -4.70 2.87
CA ARG A 112 -4.44 -3.68 1.83
C ARG A 112 -4.88 -2.34 2.37
N CYS A 113 -4.32 -1.25 1.88
CA CYS A 113 -4.71 0.09 2.32
C CYS A 113 -5.07 1.02 1.17
N SER A 114 -5.72 2.12 1.52
CA SER A 114 -5.88 3.29 0.68
C SER A 114 -6.10 4.53 1.56
N LEU A 115 -5.60 5.68 1.13
CA LEU A 115 -5.95 6.94 1.78
C LEU A 115 -7.30 7.41 1.27
N PHE A 116 -8.27 7.54 2.17
CA PHE A 116 -9.61 8.03 1.90
C PHE A 116 -9.74 9.51 2.26
N ASN A 117 -10.21 10.30 1.29
CA ASN A 117 -10.52 11.72 1.41
C ASN A 117 -9.42 12.59 2.00
N HIS A 118 -8.15 12.23 1.77
CA HIS A 118 -6.98 12.92 2.32
C HIS A 118 -6.99 13.03 3.86
N ARG A 119 -7.74 12.18 4.57
CA ARG A 119 -8.00 12.32 6.01
C ARG A 119 -7.79 11.05 6.80
N CYS A 120 -8.15 9.90 6.23
CA CYS A 120 -8.05 8.63 6.94
C CYS A 120 -7.54 7.53 6.03
N TRP A 121 -6.64 6.73 6.56
CA TRP A 121 -6.23 5.47 5.98
C TRP A 121 -7.28 4.41 6.28
N ILE A 122 -7.74 3.74 5.22
CA ILE A 122 -8.59 2.56 5.35
C ILE A 122 -7.74 1.36 5.03
N THR A 123 -7.63 0.46 5.99
CA THR A 123 -6.96 -0.82 5.83
C THR A 123 -8.01 -1.93 5.84
N VAL A 124 -7.98 -2.80 4.84
CA VAL A 124 -8.80 -4.00 4.82
C VAL A 124 -7.96 -5.21 5.19
N ASP A 125 -8.52 -6.07 6.03
CA ASP A 125 -7.91 -7.29 6.53
C ASP A 125 -8.66 -8.48 5.95
N ARG A 126 -8.00 -9.17 5.02
CA ARG A 126 -8.57 -10.35 4.36
C ARG A 126 -8.78 -11.51 5.31
N TYR A 127 -7.89 -11.67 6.30
CA TYR A 127 -7.88 -12.83 7.19
C TYR A 127 -9.02 -12.75 8.21
N ASN A 128 -9.13 -11.61 8.90
CA ASN A 128 -10.13 -11.41 9.94
C ASN A 128 -11.45 -10.81 9.42
N HIS A 129 -11.55 -10.57 8.11
CA HIS A 129 -12.73 -9.99 7.46
C HIS A 129 -13.14 -8.67 8.10
N ARG A 130 -12.25 -7.68 8.13
CA ARG A 130 -12.51 -6.40 8.79
C ARG A 130 -11.92 -5.23 8.04
N CYS A 131 -12.49 -4.05 8.27
CA CYS A 131 -11.95 -2.75 7.86
C CYS A 131 -11.45 -2.02 9.10
N ILE A 132 -10.30 -1.39 9.00
CA ILE A 132 -9.63 -0.65 10.07
C ILE A 132 -9.49 0.78 9.58
N TYR A 133 -10.00 1.72 10.36
CA TYR A 133 -10.06 3.14 10.01
C TYR A 133 -9.06 3.89 10.88
N ILE A 134 -8.10 4.56 10.26
CA ILE A 134 -6.95 5.18 10.93
C ILE A 134 -6.86 6.65 10.46
N LEU A 135 -6.73 7.60 11.37
CA LEU A 135 -6.52 9.01 11.01
C LEU A 135 -5.12 9.24 10.41
N ASN A 136 -4.93 10.35 9.73
CA ASN A 136 -3.64 10.75 9.15
C ASN A 136 -2.50 10.96 10.16
N ASP A 137 -2.78 10.93 11.46
CA ASP A 137 -1.78 10.97 12.54
C ASP A 137 -1.46 9.59 13.12
N GLY A 138 -2.04 8.52 12.55
CA GLY A 138 -1.89 7.15 13.02
C GLY A 138 -2.89 6.73 14.10
N THR A 139 -3.81 7.60 14.52
CA THR A 139 -4.82 7.26 15.54
C THR A 139 -5.87 6.30 14.99
N LEU A 140 -6.08 5.17 15.65
CA LEU A 140 -7.16 4.24 15.34
C LEU A 140 -8.52 4.86 15.68
N ILE A 141 -9.41 4.96 14.69
CA ILE A 141 -10.79 5.44 14.86
C ILE A 141 -11.68 4.28 15.30
N LYS A 142 -11.71 3.24 14.46
CA LYS A 142 -12.58 2.07 14.65
C LYS A 142 -12.12 0.89 13.81
N THR A 143 -12.60 -0.28 14.19
CA THR A 143 -12.49 -1.52 13.43
C THR A 143 -13.88 -2.08 13.22
N GLU A 144 -14.23 -2.40 11.99
CA GLU A 144 -15.56 -2.91 11.63
C GLU A 144 -15.43 -4.24 10.92
N ASN A 145 -16.26 -5.21 11.31
CA ASN A 145 -16.35 -6.47 10.60
C ASN A 145 -16.96 -6.25 9.21
N TYR A 146 -16.42 -6.96 8.23
CA TYR A 146 -16.86 -6.97 6.85
C TYR A 146 -17.46 -8.34 6.55
N SER A 147 -18.66 -8.39 5.98
CA SER A 147 -19.42 -9.63 5.80
C SER A 147 -18.72 -10.67 4.91
N SER A 148 -17.83 -10.22 4.04
CA SER A 148 -17.06 -11.03 3.09
C SER A 148 -15.57 -10.75 3.24
N LYS A 149 -14.71 -11.61 2.68
CA LYS A 149 -13.25 -11.38 2.67
C LYS A 149 -12.92 -10.18 1.78
N PRO A 150 -12.45 -9.04 2.30
CA PRO A 150 -11.97 -7.97 1.46
C PRO A 150 -10.60 -8.36 0.88
N PHE A 151 -10.41 -8.16 -0.43
CA PHE A 151 -9.18 -8.47 -1.15
C PHE A 151 -8.39 -7.22 -1.52
N ASN A 152 -9.07 -6.10 -1.70
CA ASN A 152 -8.45 -4.83 -2.02
C ASN A 152 -9.36 -3.68 -1.62
N VAL A 153 -8.76 -2.51 -1.43
CA VAL A 153 -9.46 -1.26 -1.16
C VAL A 153 -8.81 -0.15 -1.97
N ILE A 154 -9.63 0.67 -2.61
CA ILE A 154 -9.19 1.89 -3.28
C ILE A 154 -10.16 3.03 -2.97
N SER A 155 -9.63 4.22 -2.78
CA SER A 155 -10.42 5.44 -2.84
C SER A 155 -10.72 5.77 -4.29
N TRP A 156 -11.98 6.06 -4.59
CA TRP A 156 -12.45 6.48 -5.90
C TRP A 156 -13.10 7.86 -5.79
N GLY A 157 -12.46 8.87 -6.37
CA GLY A 157 -12.92 10.24 -6.21
C GLY A 157 -12.82 10.74 -4.76
N LYS A 158 -13.69 11.68 -4.40
CA LYS A 158 -13.66 12.39 -3.11
C LYS A 158 -14.62 11.85 -2.04
N HIS A 159 -15.44 10.86 -2.38
CA HIS A 159 -16.52 10.41 -1.51
C HIS A 159 -16.80 8.91 -1.61
N GLN A 160 -16.07 8.17 -2.44
CA GLN A 160 -16.32 6.75 -2.63
C GLN A 160 -15.11 5.92 -2.25
N LEU A 161 -15.37 4.83 -1.55
CA LEU A 161 -14.43 3.77 -1.27
C LEU A 161 -14.91 2.51 -1.99
N VAL A 162 -14.02 1.88 -2.76
CA VAL A 162 -14.33 0.63 -3.44
C VAL A 162 -13.58 -0.50 -2.76
N ILE A 163 -14.33 -1.44 -2.17
CA ILE A 163 -13.79 -2.65 -1.57
C ILE A 163 -14.08 -3.82 -2.50
N ARG A 164 -13.02 -4.40 -3.06
CA ARG A 164 -13.09 -5.58 -3.90
C ARG A 164 -13.06 -6.84 -3.05
N THR A 165 -14.00 -7.74 -3.27
CA THR A 165 -14.01 -9.10 -2.72
C THR A 165 -13.66 -10.09 -3.82
N MET A 166 -13.83 -11.39 -3.56
CA MET A 166 -13.68 -12.39 -4.62
C MET A 166 -14.80 -12.29 -5.67
N GLN A 167 -16.03 -11.99 -5.25
CA GLN A 167 -17.21 -12.02 -6.12
C GLN A 167 -17.80 -10.65 -6.44
N THR A 168 -17.49 -9.61 -5.64
CA THR A 168 -18.17 -8.31 -5.72
C THR A 168 -17.19 -7.14 -5.66
N LEU A 169 -17.64 -6.00 -6.20
CA LEU A 169 -17.11 -4.68 -5.89
C LEU A 169 -18.15 -3.97 -5.05
N ASN A 170 -17.85 -3.70 -3.80
CA ASN A 170 -18.74 -2.94 -2.93
C ASN A 170 -18.29 -1.49 -2.94
N ILE A 171 -19.19 -0.59 -3.32
CA ILE A 171 -18.93 0.85 -3.35
C ILE A 171 -19.60 1.42 -2.11
N HIS A 172 -18.81 2.07 -1.26
CA HIS A 172 -19.29 2.77 -0.08
C HIS A 172 -19.21 4.26 -0.36
N GLU A 173 -20.34 4.95 -0.21
CA GLU A 173 -20.41 6.41 -0.25
C GLU A 173 -20.25 6.94 1.17
N CYS A 174 -19.37 7.92 1.35
CA CYS A 174 -19.25 8.64 2.60
C CYS A 174 -19.66 10.10 2.35
N GLU A 175 -20.63 10.54 3.16
CA GLU A 175 -21.08 11.92 3.23
C GLU A 175 -19.97 12.85 3.78
#